data_AF-A0A267M6V0-F1
#
_entry.id   AF-A0A267M6V0-F1
#
_cell.length_a   1.000
_cell.length_b   1.000
_cell.length_c   1.000
_cell.angle_alpha   90.00
_cell.angle_beta   90.00
_cell.angle_gamma   90.00
#
_symmetry.space_group_name_H-M   'P 1'
#
loop_
_entity.id
_entity.type
_entity.pdbx_description
1 polymer ?
#
loop_
_entity_poly.entity_id
_entity_poly.type
_entity_poly.pdbx_seq_one_letter_code
_entity_poly.pdbx_strand_id
1 'polypeptide(L)'
;MQKYNYLEAVKDDVETWLVDNSSQFEEIKDNNKINGVIDWDGVKGDLNEILWNEDSITGNGSGSYTFNSEKAREYVLSDGLQYLEDLVDEGWLTYESIGKDITNCNFESLDVALRCYFLSQAIEEVIAD
;
A
#
# COMPACT_ATOMS: atom_id res chain seq x y z
N MET A 1 16.74 11.93 -11.67
CA MET A 1 15.54 11.07 -11.55
C MET A 1 14.57 11.79 -10.63
N GLN A 2 13.29 11.88 -10.97
CA GLN A 2 12.29 12.41 -10.05
C GLN A 2 12.12 11.41 -8.90
N LYS A 3 11.97 11.91 -7.67
CA LYS A 3 11.81 11.10 -6.45
C LYS A 3 10.43 10.43 -6.48
N TYR A 4 10.35 9.11 -6.31
CA TYR A 4 9.07 8.38 -6.26
C TYR A 4 8.49 8.46 -4.85
N ASN A 5 7.40 9.19 -4.65
CA ASN A 5 6.75 9.30 -3.35
C ASN A 5 5.78 8.13 -3.17
N TYR A 6 6.13 7.18 -2.31
CA TYR A 6 5.31 5.98 -2.07
C TYR A 6 3.94 6.32 -1.49
N LEU A 7 3.85 7.24 -0.52
CA LEU A 7 2.58 7.62 0.08
C LEU A 7 1.62 8.22 -0.97
N GLU A 8 2.11 9.17 -1.77
CA GLU A 8 1.28 9.79 -2.81
C GLU A 8 0.88 8.77 -3.89
N ALA A 9 1.78 7.86 -4.28
CA ALA A 9 1.45 6.83 -5.25
C ALA A 9 0.36 5.86 -4.73
N VAL A 10 0.45 5.44 -3.47
CA VAL A 10 -0.57 4.57 -2.87
C VAL A 10 -1.89 5.32 -2.68
N LYS A 11 -1.86 6.62 -2.35
CA LYS A 11 -3.08 7.46 -2.31
C LYS A 11 -3.76 7.54 -3.67
N ASP A 12 -3.01 7.83 -4.74
CA ASP A 12 -3.54 7.87 -6.11
C ASP A 12 -4.20 6.53 -6.49
N ASP A 13 -3.57 5.41 -6.12
CA ASP A 13 -4.10 4.06 -6.40
C ASP A 13 -5.37 3.77 -5.56
N VAL A 14 -5.41 4.18 -4.29
CA VAL A 14 -6.60 4.07 -3.41
C VAL A 14 -7.75 4.93 -3.94
N GLU A 15 -7.50 6.19 -4.32
CA GLU A 15 -8.51 7.08 -4.90
C GLU A 15 -9.10 6.49 -6.17
N THR A 16 -8.24 5.96 -7.05
CA THR A 16 -8.66 5.27 -8.28
C THR A 16 -9.55 4.07 -7.95
N TRP A 17 -9.15 3.24 -6.99
CA TRP A 17 -9.93 2.08 -6.58
C TRP A 17 -11.31 2.47 -6.03
N LEU A 18 -11.40 3.53 -5.21
CA LEU A 18 -12.67 4.00 -4.65
C LEU A 18 -13.63 4.49 -5.74
N VAL A 19 -13.11 5.15 -6.79
CA VAL A 19 -13.90 5.59 -7.93
C VAL A 19 -14.39 4.40 -8.75
N ASP A 20 -13.47 3.50 -9.11
CA ASP A 20 -13.76 2.34 -9.95
C ASP A 20 -14.67 1.32 -9.24
N ASN A 21 -14.59 1.23 -7.90
CA ASN A 21 -15.36 0.33 -7.06
C ASN A 21 -16.40 1.05 -6.19
N SER A 22 -16.92 2.19 -6.66
CA SER A 22 -17.88 3.02 -5.92
C SER A 22 -19.07 2.26 -5.32
N SER A 23 -19.61 1.26 -6.02
CA SER A 23 -20.71 0.43 -5.49
C SER A 23 -20.29 -0.41 -4.27
N GLN A 24 -19.08 -0.97 -4.32
CA GLN A 24 -18.50 -1.74 -3.21
C GLN A 24 -18.16 -0.81 -2.04
N PHE A 25 -17.68 0.41 -2.32
CA PHE A 25 -17.40 1.39 -1.28
C PHE A 25 -18.68 1.85 -0.55
N GLU A 26 -19.79 2.03 -1.25
CA GLU A 26 -21.09 2.27 -0.59
C GLU A 26 -21.52 1.09 0.29
N GLU A 27 -21.31 -0.15 -0.16
CA GLU A 27 -21.61 -1.35 0.64
C GLU A 27 -20.76 -1.41 1.92
N ILE A 28 -19.46 -1.11 1.83
CA ILE A 28 -18.56 -1.03 3.00
C ILE A 28 -19.07 0.02 3.99
N LYS A 29 -19.44 1.21 3.51
CA LYS A 29 -20.01 2.27 4.37
C LYS A 29 -21.32 1.85 5.02
N ASP A 30 -22.19 1.16 4.30
CA ASP A 30 -23.46 0.67 4.82
C ASP A 30 -23.27 -0.42 5.88
N ASN A 31 -22.30 -1.33 5.68
CA ASN A 31 -21.96 -2.39 6.62
C ASN A 31 -21.36 -1.86 7.93
N ASN A 32 -20.67 -0.72 7.87
CA ASN A 32 -20.09 -0.04 9.02
C ASN A 32 -21.02 1.01 9.65
N LYS A 33 -22.35 0.85 9.54
CA LYS A 33 -23.29 1.76 10.23
C LYS A 33 -23.61 1.31 11.64
N ILE A 34 -23.35 2.19 12.61
CA ILE A 34 -23.77 2.04 14.01
C ILE A 34 -24.90 3.04 14.28
N ASN A 35 -26.11 2.53 14.55
CA ASN A 35 -27.31 3.34 14.77
C ASN A 35 -27.61 4.34 13.61
N GLY A 36 -27.29 3.95 12.38
CA GLY A 36 -27.53 4.76 11.17
C GLY A 36 -26.47 5.83 10.88
N VAL A 37 -25.41 5.91 11.69
CA VAL A 37 -24.24 6.76 11.45
C VAL A 37 -23.10 5.88 10.96
N ILE A 38 -22.34 6.33 9.96
CA ILE A 38 -21.17 5.61 9.45
C ILE A 38 -20.06 5.66 10.50
N ASP A 39 -19.53 4.50 10.85
CA ASP A 39 -18.32 4.33 11.64
C ASP A 39 -17.12 4.35 10.68
N TRP A 40 -16.50 5.52 10.51
CA TRP A 40 -15.40 5.70 9.57
C TRP A 40 -14.16 4.88 9.95
N ASP A 41 -13.93 4.63 11.24
CA ASP A 41 -12.83 3.76 11.68
C ASP A 41 -13.04 2.32 11.18
N GLY A 42 -14.27 1.82 11.24
CA GLY A 42 -14.65 0.53 10.67
C GLY A 42 -14.49 0.49 9.15
N VAL A 43 -14.92 1.55 8.45
CA VAL A 43 -14.74 1.66 6.99
C VAL A 43 -13.26 1.62 6.60
N LYS A 44 -12.40 2.40 7.29
CA LYS A 44 -10.96 2.42 7.03
C LYS A 44 -10.32 1.06 7.32
N GLY A 45 -10.78 0.36 8.37
CA GLY A 45 -10.38 -1.01 8.69
C GLY A 45 -10.71 -2.01 7.59
N ASP A 46 -11.97 -2.04 7.14
CA ASP A 46 -12.43 -2.92 6.07
C ASP A 46 -11.69 -2.62 4.74
N LEU A 47 -11.48 -1.35 4.41
CA LEU A 47 -10.68 -0.95 3.26
C LEU A 47 -9.24 -1.48 3.39
N ASN A 48 -8.62 -1.38 4.57
CA ASN A 48 -7.27 -1.88 4.76
C ASN A 48 -7.19 -3.38 4.44
N GLU A 49 -8.12 -4.19 4.95
CA GLU A 49 -8.16 -5.64 4.70
C GLU A 49 -8.35 -5.99 3.22
N ILE A 50 -9.23 -5.26 2.53
CA ILE A 50 -9.52 -5.48 1.11
C ILE A 50 -8.33 -5.07 0.25
N LEU A 51 -7.86 -3.83 0.42
CA LEU A 51 -6.84 -3.22 -0.43
C LEU A 51 -5.44 -3.79 -0.14
N TRP A 52 -5.24 -4.42 1.02
CA TRP A 52 -4.01 -5.12 1.37
C TRP A 52 -3.60 -6.15 0.31
N ASN A 53 -4.55 -6.89 -0.28
CA ASN A 53 -4.27 -7.89 -1.32
C ASN A 53 -4.63 -7.43 -2.74
N GLU A 54 -5.03 -6.16 -2.92
CA GLU A 54 -5.33 -5.61 -4.23
C GLU A 54 -4.02 -5.30 -4.96
N ASP A 55 -3.72 -6.08 -5.99
CA ASP A 55 -2.45 -5.98 -6.72
C ASP A 55 -2.25 -4.61 -7.36
N SER A 56 -3.35 -3.95 -7.76
CA SER A 56 -3.31 -2.59 -8.31
C SER A 56 -2.98 -1.51 -7.29
N ILE A 57 -2.83 -1.85 -6.01
CA ILE A 57 -2.49 -0.93 -4.92
C ILE A 57 -1.23 -1.38 -4.18
N THR A 58 -1.13 -2.64 -3.76
CA THR A 58 0.04 -3.10 -2.98
C THR A 58 0.92 -4.06 -3.74
N GLY A 59 0.35 -4.82 -4.68
CA GLY A 59 1.02 -5.97 -5.30
C GLY A 59 1.17 -7.17 -4.36
N ASN A 60 0.58 -7.18 -3.16
CA ASN A 60 0.78 -8.24 -2.18
C ASN A 60 0.13 -9.57 -2.58
N GLY A 61 -0.98 -9.53 -3.32
CA GLY A 61 -1.69 -10.74 -3.75
C GLY A 61 -0.84 -11.60 -4.70
N SER A 62 -0.09 -10.95 -5.59
CA SER A 62 0.77 -11.58 -6.60
C SER A 62 2.26 -11.58 -6.26
N GLY A 63 2.69 -10.71 -5.34
CA GLY A 63 4.09 -10.43 -5.03
C GLY A 63 4.76 -9.41 -5.97
N SER A 64 4.00 -8.71 -6.83
CA SER A 64 4.51 -7.61 -7.65
C SER A 64 3.42 -6.60 -8.02
N TYR A 65 3.66 -5.32 -7.72
CA TYR A 65 2.81 -4.21 -8.19
C TYR A 65 3.14 -3.83 -9.64
N THR A 66 4.43 -3.72 -9.99
CA THR A 66 4.84 -3.21 -11.31
C THR A 66 4.83 -4.27 -12.41
N PHE A 67 4.84 -5.56 -12.04
CA PHE A 67 5.16 -6.68 -12.94
C PHE A 67 6.42 -6.43 -13.78
N ASN A 68 7.36 -5.64 -13.24
CA ASN A 68 8.56 -5.18 -13.90
C ASN A 68 9.64 -4.85 -12.87
N SER A 69 10.61 -5.75 -12.74
CA SER A 69 11.68 -5.63 -11.74
C SER A 69 12.60 -4.42 -11.96
N GLU A 70 12.77 -3.95 -13.21
CA GLU A 70 13.53 -2.71 -13.46
C GLU A 70 12.76 -1.48 -12.97
N LYS A 71 11.44 -1.46 -13.15
CA LYS A 71 10.60 -0.36 -12.67
C LYS A 71 10.53 -0.31 -11.14
N ALA A 72 10.37 -1.47 -10.51
CA ALA A 72 10.40 -1.59 -9.05
C ALA A 72 11.77 -1.11 -8.50
N ARG A 73 12.87 -1.48 -9.16
CA ARG A 73 14.21 -1.00 -8.81
C ARG A 73 14.32 0.53 -8.87
N GLU A 74 13.76 1.16 -9.91
CA GLU A 74 13.75 2.63 -10.00
C GLU A 74 13.03 3.27 -8.81
N TYR A 75 11.85 2.76 -8.43
CA TYR A 75 11.07 3.27 -7.30
C TYR A 75 11.83 3.12 -5.99
N VAL A 76 12.27 1.90 -5.67
CA VAL A 76 12.99 1.59 -4.43
C VAL A 76 14.26 2.43 -4.30
N LEU A 77 15.09 2.52 -5.35
CA LEU A 77 16.34 3.27 -5.29
C LEU A 77 16.16 4.79 -5.32
N SER A 78 15.00 5.30 -5.76
CA SER A 78 14.75 6.75 -5.81
C SER A 78 14.33 7.37 -4.48
N ASP A 79 13.60 6.62 -3.65
CA ASP A 79 13.08 7.08 -2.36
C ASP A 79 12.94 5.93 -1.34
N GLY A 80 12.52 4.75 -1.78
CA GLY A 80 12.16 3.62 -0.92
C GLY A 80 13.21 3.22 0.11
N LEU A 81 14.50 3.34 -0.23
CA LEU A 81 15.60 3.00 0.68
C LEU A 81 15.55 3.73 2.03
N GLN A 82 15.01 4.96 2.07
CA GLN A 82 15.02 5.77 3.30
C GLN A 82 14.03 5.26 4.35
N TYR A 83 13.07 4.42 3.97
CA TYR A 83 12.06 3.85 4.88
C TYR A 83 12.43 2.44 5.36
N LEU A 84 13.51 1.84 4.84
CA LEU A 84 13.83 0.44 5.17
C LEU A 84 14.15 0.22 6.65
N GLU A 85 14.65 1.23 7.35
CA GLU A 85 14.86 1.16 8.81
C GLU A 85 13.51 1.13 9.55
N ASP A 86 12.58 2.03 9.20
CA ASP A 86 11.21 2.04 9.75
C ASP A 86 10.50 0.69 9.48
N LEU A 87 10.63 0.13 8.27
CA LEU A 87 10.07 -1.17 7.94
C LEU A 87 10.65 -2.31 8.80
N VAL A 88 11.93 -2.23 9.19
CA VAL A 88 12.54 -3.21 10.09
C VAL A 88 12.04 -3.03 11.52
N ASP A 89 11.98 -1.78 12.00
CA ASP A 89 11.56 -1.46 13.36
C ASP A 89 10.10 -1.82 13.63
N GLU A 90 9.25 -1.68 12.63
CA GLU A 90 7.83 -2.09 12.69
C GLU A 90 7.60 -3.57 12.36
N GLY A 91 8.65 -4.30 11.99
CA GLY A 91 8.59 -5.76 11.77
C GLY A 91 8.05 -6.19 10.40
N TRP A 92 7.97 -5.28 9.42
CA TRP A 92 7.65 -5.60 8.03
C TRP A 92 8.75 -6.40 7.34
N LEU A 93 10.00 -6.07 7.64
CA LEU A 93 11.19 -6.67 7.04
C LEU A 93 12.25 -7.00 8.08
N THR A 94 13.28 -7.73 7.67
CA THR A 94 14.50 -7.93 8.44
C THR A 94 15.69 -7.45 7.63
N TYR A 95 16.79 -7.06 8.29
CA TYR A 95 18.04 -6.76 7.57
C TYR A 95 18.50 -7.95 6.68
N GLU A 96 18.23 -9.18 7.10
CA GLU A 96 18.53 -10.38 6.31
C GLU A 96 17.68 -10.44 5.03
N SER A 97 16.37 -10.22 5.12
CA SER A 97 15.48 -10.22 3.95
C SER A 97 15.84 -9.09 2.97
N ILE A 98 16.11 -7.89 3.48
CA ILE A 98 16.58 -6.76 2.67
C ILE A 98 17.88 -7.11 1.93
N GLY A 99 18.87 -7.66 2.64
CA GLY A 99 20.14 -8.07 2.04
C GLY A 99 19.94 -9.13 0.96
N LYS A 100 19.05 -10.11 1.19
CA LYS A 100 18.71 -11.15 0.22
C LYS A 100 18.03 -10.57 -1.02
N ASP A 101 17.09 -9.64 -0.85
CA ASP A 101 16.37 -9.06 -1.98
C ASP A 101 17.29 -8.18 -2.85
N ILE A 102 18.13 -7.35 -2.22
CA ILE A 102 19.11 -6.53 -2.96
C ILE A 102 20.11 -7.43 -3.70
N THR A 103 20.66 -8.47 -3.06
CA THR A 103 21.67 -9.33 -3.68
C THR A 103 21.12 -10.21 -4.81
N ASN A 104 19.83 -10.55 -4.75
CA ASN A 104 19.13 -11.28 -5.81
C ASN A 104 18.45 -10.36 -6.85
N CYS A 105 18.61 -9.04 -6.73
CA CYS A 105 17.89 -8.05 -7.55
C CYS A 105 16.36 -8.18 -7.50
N ASN A 106 15.81 -8.66 -6.39
CA ASN A 106 14.38 -8.82 -6.17
C ASN A 106 13.74 -7.52 -5.64
N PHE A 107 13.73 -6.49 -6.48
CA PHE A 107 13.19 -5.19 -6.09
C PHE A 107 11.66 -5.14 -6.02
N GLU A 108 10.96 -6.09 -6.64
CA GLU A 108 9.50 -6.18 -6.58
C GLU A 108 9.02 -6.50 -5.16
N SER A 109 9.69 -7.39 -4.44
CA SER A 109 9.33 -7.68 -3.04
C SER A 109 9.55 -6.49 -2.11
N LEU A 110 10.62 -5.70 -2.33
CA LEU A 110 10.85 -4.47 -1.56
C LEU A 110 9.81 -3.38 -1.90
N ASP A 111 9.45 -3.25 -3.17
CA ASP A 111 8.40 -2.32 -3.63
C ASP A 111 7.04 -2.65 -3.01
N VAL A 112 6.66 -3.93 -3.02
CA VAL A 112 5.43 -4.42 -2.36
C VAL A 112 5.44 -4.12 -0.87
N ALA A 113 6.54 -4.41 -0.17
CA ALA A 113 6.64 -4.14 1.27
C ALA A 113 6.46 -2.64 1.59
N LEU A 114 7.04 -1.76 0.79
CA LEU A 114 6.88 -0.31 0.94
C LEU A 114 5.45 0.15 0.66
N ARG A 115 4.80 -0.36 -0.38
CA ARG A 115 3.39 -0.02 -0.68
C ARG A 115 2.45 -0.47 0.43
N CYS A 116 2.65 -1.69 0.92
CA CYS A 116 1.95 -2.22 2.08
C CYS A 116 2.13 -1.35 3.34
N TYR A 117 3.37 -0.92 3.62
CA TYR A 117 3.68 -0.04 4.75
C TYR A 117 2.89 1.28 4.70
N PHE A 118 2.74 1.89 3.51
CA PHE A 118 2.02 3.16 3.35
C PHE A 118 0.50 3.03 3.22
N LEU A 119 -0.05 1.82 3.04
CA LEU A 119 -1.49 1.63 2.76
C LEU A 119 -2.39 2.24 3.83
N SER A 120 -2.12 1.96 5.11
CA SER A 120 -2.94 2.47 6.22
C SER A 120 -2.96 4.00 6.27
N GLN A 121 -1.79 4.63 6.09
CA GLN A 121 -1.70 6.09 6.07
C GLN A 121 -2.38 6.67 4.82
N ALA A 122 -2.24 6.03 3.66
CA ALA A 122 -2.90 6.48 2.43
C ALA A 122 -4.43 6.46 2.57
N ILE A 123 -4.99 5.40 3.13
CA ILE A 123 -6.44 5.29 3.41
C ILE A 123 -6.88 6.41 4.36
N GLU A 124 -6.13 6.67 5.44
CA GLU A 124 -6.43 7.73 6.40
C GLU A 124 -6.45 9.12 5.74
N GLU A 125 -5.52 9.40 4.83
CA GLU A 125 -5.46 10.70 4.15
C GLU A 125 -6.52 10.87 3.05
N VAL A 126 -6.94 9.78 2.40
CA VAL A 126 -7.97 9.80 1.34
C VAL A 126 -9.38 9.84 1.93
N ILE A 127 -9.63 9.08 2.99
CA ILE A 127 -10.92 9.03 3.67
C ILE A 127 -10.95 10.10 4.76
N ALA A 128 -11.40 11.30 4.38
CA ALA A 128 -11.69 12.36 5.35
C ALA A 128 -13.00 12.09 6.12
N ASP A 129 -12.96 12.27 7.44
CA ASP A 129 -14.11 12.14 8.35
C ASP A 129 -15.27 13.13 8.06
#